data_AF-A0A961UZP5-F1
#
_entry.id   AF-A0A961UZP5-F1
#
_cell.length_a   1.000
_cell.length_b   1.000
_cell.length_c   1.000
_cell.angle_alpha   90.00
_cell.angle_beta   90.00
_cell.angle_gamma   90.00
#
_symmetry.space_group_name_H-M   'P 1'
#
loop_
_entity.id
_entity.type
_entity.pdbx_description
1 polymer ?
#
loop_
_entity_poly.entity_id
_entity_poly.type
_entity_poly.pdbx_seq_one_letter_code
_entity_poly.pdbx_strand_id
1 'polypeptide(L)'
;MIDRTQHDWYKDAIIYQLHIKAFFDSNGDGVGDFAGLMQKLDYVESLGVNVIWVLPFYPSPLRDDGYDIADYRSINPTYGTMRDFRHFVAEAHSRNIRVVTELVINHTSDQHPWFQKARRAKPGSAARDFYVWSDSPDRYSGTRIIFLDTETSNWTWDPVAQAFFWHRF
;
A
#
# COMPACT_ATOMS: atom_id res chain seq x y z
N MET A 1 -19.15 -4.15 19.18
CA MET A 1 -18.10 -5.21 19.31
C MET A 1 -18.33 -6.21 18.20
N ILE A 2 -17.35 -6.38 17.30
CA ILE A 2 -17.42 -7.32 16.17
C ILE A 2 -17.58 -8.76 16.66
N ASP A 3 -18.55 -9.48 16.12
CA ASP A 3 -18.65 -10.93 16.27
C ASP A 3 -17.55 -11.64 15.46
N ARG A 4 -16.62 -12.29 16.16
CA ARG A 4 -15.51 -13.03 15.54
C ARG A 4 -15.86 -14.49 15.23
N THR A 5 -17.05 -14.96 15.63
CA THR A 5 -17.52 -16.34 15.37
C THR A 5 -18.27 -16.46 14.04
N GLN A 6 -18.76 -15.34 13.50
CA GLN A 6 -19.35 -15.29 12.16
C GLN A 6 -18.26 -15.46 11.08
N HIS A 7 -17.92 -16.70 10.73
CA HIS A 7 -16.85 -17.01 9.77
C HIS A 7 -17.14 -16.50 8.34
N ASP A 8 -18.40 -16.43 7.95
CA ASP A 8 -18.84 -16.09 6.60
C ASP A 8 -19.30 -14.63 6.43
N TRP A 9 -18.94 -13.74 7.37
CA TRP A 9 -19.34 -12.33 7.36
C TRP A 9 -19.06 -11.62 6.02
N TYR A 10 -18.02 -12.04 5.30
CA TYR A 10 -17.58 -11.44 4.05
C TYR A 10 -18.59 -11.65 2.90
N LYS A 11 -19.48 -12.65 3.01
CA LYS A 11 -20.55 -12.89 2.03
C LYS A 11 -21.64 -11.81 2.07
N ASP A 12 -21.78 -11.12 3.21
CA ASP A 12 -22.74 -10.04 3.43
C ASP A 12 -22.06 -8.65 3.51
N ALA A 13 -20.81 -8.55 3.02
CA ALA A 13 -20.03 -7.33 3.11
C ALA A 13 -20.56 -6.24 2.16
N ILE A 14 -20.85 -5.08 2.74
CA ILE A 14 -21.09 -3.81 2.04
C ILE A 14 -19.87 -2.93 2.35
N ILE A 15 -19.01 -2.77 1.34
CA ILE A 15 -17.68 -2.19 1.49
C ILE A 15 -17.69 -0.72 1.08
N TYR A 16 -17.21 0.14 1.98
CA TYR A 16 -16.85 1.52 1.67
C TYR A 16 -15.33 1.63 1.51
N GLN A 17 -14.87 1.83 0.27
CA GLN A 17 -13.46 2.06 -0.02
C GLN A 17 -13.13 3.54 0.17
N LEU A 18 -12.03 3.85 0.85
CA LEU A 18 -11.55 5.22 0.99
C LEU A 18 -10.01 5.31 0.96
N HIS A 19 -9.53 6.48 0.54
CA HIS A 19 -8.13 6.88 0.62
C HIS A 19 -7.97 7.89 1.77
N ILE A 20 -7.09 7.61 2.75
CA ILE A 20 -6.88 8.50 3.90
C ILE A 20 -6.54 9.92 3.46
N LYS A 21 -5.52 10.07 2.60
CA LYS A 21 -5.09 11.32 1.95
C LYS A 21 -6.21 12.24 1.46
N ALA A 22 -7.30 11.68 0.93
CA ALA A 22 -8.34 12.46 0.24
C ALA A 22 -9.66 12.52 1.02
N PHE A 23 -9.78 11.85 2.16
CA PHE A 23 -11.07 11.67 2.82
C PHE A 23 -11.46 12.86 3.70
N PHE A 24 -10.67 13.17 4.73
CA PHE A 24 -10.92 14.33 5.59
C PHE A 24 -9.65 14.75 6.33
N ASP A 25 -9.26 16.01 6.17
CA ASP A 25 -8.14 16.65 6.84
C ASP A 25 -8.60 17.20 8.20
N SER A 26 -7.97 16.73 9.29
CA SER A 26 -8.32 17.14 10.65
C SER A 26 -7.52 18.32 11.18
N ASN A 27 -6.39 18.63 10.55
CA ASN A 27 -5.36 19.50 11.11
C ASN A 27 -5.05 20.72 10.22
N GLY A 28 -5.57 20.75 8.99
CA GLY A 28 -5.48 21.87 8.06
C GLY A 28 -4.20 21.89 7.21
N ASP A 29 -3.45 20.79 7.11
CA ASP A 29 -2.25 20.69 6.27
C ASP A 29 -2.55 20.37 4.80
N GLY A 30 -3.82 20.16 4.45
CA GLY A 30 -4.28 19.84 3.10
C GLY A 30 -4.30 18.36 2.76
N VAL A 31 -4.00 17.48 3.73
CA VAL A 31 -4.00 16.02 3.56
C VAL A 31 -4.90 15.36 4.61
N GLY A 32 -5.72 14.42 4.16
CA GLY A 32 -6.54 13.64 5.07
C GLY A 32 -5.72 12.70 5.96
N ASP A 33 -6.20 12.49 7.18
CA ASP A 33 -5.51 11.73 8.23
C ASP A 33 -6.48 10.81 9.01
N PHE A 34 -5.94 9.91 9.84
CA PHE A 34 -6.78 8.99 10.62
C PHE A 34 -7.69 9.70 11.63
N ALA A 35 -7.26 10.86 12.16
CA ALA A 35 -8.10 11.64 13.06
C ALA A 35 -9.32 12.20 12.33
N GLY A 36 -9.14 12.64 11.09
CA GLY A 36 -10.20 13.13 10.23
C GLY A 36 -11.16 12.02 9.80
N LEU A 37 -10.64 10.83 9.48
CA LEU A 37 -11.47 9.65 9.25
C LEU A 37 -12.36 9.33 10.47
N MET A 38 -11.79 9.34 11.68
CA MET A 38 -12.56 9.07 12.90
C MET A 38 -13.70 10.09 13.11
N GLN A 39 -13.50 11.37 12.76
CA GLN A 39 -14.56 12.40 12.83
C GLN A 39 -15.74 12.14 11.89
N LYS A 40 -15.57 11.27 10.88
CA LYS A 40 -16.60 10.97 9.87
C LYS A 40 -17.15 9.55 9.99
N LEU A 41 -16.78 8.78 11.03
CA LEU A 41 -17.28 7.42 11.20
C LEU A 41 -18.81 7.36 11.34
N ASP A 42 -19.44 8.36 11.96
CA ASP A 42 -20.89 8.43 12.07
C ASP A 42 -21.56 8.62 10.69
N TYR A 43 -20.92 9.40 9.80
CA TYR A 43 -21.34 9.49 8.40
C TYR A 43 -21.20 8.14 7.69
N VAL A 44 -20.05 7.49 7.82
CA VAL A 44 -19.80 6.18 7.18
C VAL A 44 -20.82 5.14 7.68
N GLU A 45 -21.08 5.10 8.98
CA GLU A 45 -22.10 4.23 9.58
C GLU A 45 -23.50 4.53 9.03
N SER A 46 -23.87 5.80 8.88
CA SER A 46 -25.18 6.21 8.33
C SER A 46 -25.44 5.72 6.91
N LEU A 47 -24.40 5.40 6.14
CA LEU A 47 -24.52 4.84 4.79
C LEU A 47 -24.95 3.35 4.80
N GLY A 48 -24.96 2.70 5.97
CA GLY A 48 -25.34 1.29 6.14
C GLY A 48 -24.24 0.30 5.75
N VAL A 49 -22.99 0.76 5.63
CA VAL A 49 -21.84 -0.10 5.31
C VAL A 49 -21.37 -0.86 6.55
N ASN A 50 -20.82 -2.05 6.37
CA ASN A 50 -20.31 -2.88 7.47
C ASN A 50 -18.82 -3.20 7.32
N VAL A 51 -18.16 -2.68 6.28
CA VAL A 51 -16.71 -2.79 6.07
C VAL A 51 -16.17 -1.48 5.54
N ILE A 52 -15.07 -1.00 6.11
CA ILE A 52 -14.21 0.02 5.51
C ILE A 52 -13.00 -0.68 4.89
N TRP A 53 -12.77 -0.46 3.60
CA TRP A 53 -11.53 -0.83 2.92
C TRP A 53 -10.65 0.40 2.80
N VAL A 54 -9.55 0.41 3.56
CA VAL A 54 -8.59 1.50 3.55
C VAL A 54 -7.50 1.20 2.52
N LEU A 55 -7.41 2.07 1.51
CA LEU A 55 -6.32 2.11 0.53
C LEU A 55 -4.95 2.36 1.20
N PRO A 56 -3.81 2.19 0.50
CA PRO A 56 -2.50 2.17 1.14
C PRO A 56 -2.23 3.41 2.02
N PHE A 57 -1.81 3.15 3.26
CA PHE A 57 -1.45 4.18 4.25
C PHE A 57 -0.05 3.94 4.83
N TYR A 58 0.73 3.07 4.20
CA TYR A 58 2.11 2.76 4.56
C TYR A 58 3.04 3.90 4.15
N PRO A 59 4.23 4.03 4.77
CA PRO A 59 5.28 4.86 4.22
C PRO A 59 5.57 4.50 2.78
N SER A 60 5.54 5.50 1.92
CA SER A 60 5.74 5.40 0.49
C SER A 60 6.30 6.75 0.00
N PRO A 61 7.15 6.77 -1.04
CA PRO A 61 7.55 7.99 -1.74
C PRO A 61 6.40 8.69 -2.49
N LEU A 62 5.23 8.06 -2.55
CA LEU A 62 3.99 8.52 -3.19
C LEU A 62 4.13 8.72 -4.70
N ARG A 63 4.97 7.90 -5.36
CA ARG A 63 5.06 7.91 -6.83
C ARG A 63 3.91 7.18 -7.49
N ASP A 64 3.28 6.25 -6.76
CA ASP A 64 2.07 5.53 -7.17
C ASP A 64 1.01 5.62 -6.05
N ASP A 65 0.79 6.83 -5.54
CA ASP A 65 -0.21 7.16 -4.51
C ASP A 65 -0.28 6.18 -3.31
N GLY A 66 0.88 5.67 -2.88
CA GLY A 66 0.99 4.79 -1.71
C GLY A 66 1.17 3.30 -2.02
N TYR A 67 1.01 2.87 -3.27
CA TYR A 67 1.24 1.47 -3.68
C TYR A 67 2.72 1.12 -3.78
N ASP A 68 3.60 2.11 -3.96
CA ASP A 68 5.05 1.99 -3.86
C ASP A 68 5.51 1.96 -2.38
N ILE A 69 5.24 0.86 -1.68
CA ILE A 69 5.49 0.71 -0.24
C ILE A 69 7.00 0.67 0.09
N ALA A 70 7.44 1.53 1.01
CA ALA A 70 8.79 1.58 1.54
C ALA A 70 8.94 0.92 2.93
N ASP A 71 7.86 0.78 3.70
CA ASP A 71 7.82 -0.01 4.94
C ASP A 71 6.41 -0.58 5.20
N TYR A 72 6.31 -1.91 5.30
CA TYR A 72 5.04 -2.62 5.55
C TYR A 72 4.56 -2.57 7.01
N ARG A 73 5.38 -2.09 7.96
CA ARG A 73 5.10 -2.25 9.40
C ARG A 73 4.72 -0.97 10.12
N SER A 74 4.75 0.16 9.44
CA SER A 74 4.45 1.46 10.03
C SER A 74 3.39 2.20 9.22
N ILE A 75 2.97 3.35 9.75
CA ILE A 75 2.00 4.25 9.13
C ILE A 75 2.77 5.40 8.49
N ASN A 76 2.35 5.83 7.31
CA ASN A 76 2.87 7.04 6.69
C ASN A 76 2.70 8.22 7.66
N PRO A 77 3.76 8.92 8.06
CA PRO A 77 3.67 9.99 9.05
C PRO A 77 2.68 11.11 8.70
N THR A 78 2.43 11.35 7.41
CA THR A 78 1.43 12.33 6.95
C THR A 78 -0.01 11.93 7.32
N TYR A 79 -0.29 10.64 7.50
CA TYR A 79 -1.63 10.15 7.83
C TYR A 79 -1.84 9.92 9.34
N GLY A 80 -0.76 10.00 10.13
CA GLY A 80 -0.76 9.79 11.57
C GLY A 80 0.17 8.66 12.01
N THR A 81 -0.19 8.01 13.11
CA THR A 81 0.65 7.01 13.77
C THR A 81 -0.03 5.65 13.87
N MET A 82 0.74 4.60 14.20
CA MET A 82 0.18 3.28 14.51
C MET A 82 -0.81 3.31 15.69
N ARG A 83 -0.68 4.30 16.61
CA ARG A 83 -1.67 4.50 17.67
C ARG A 83 -2.99 4.99 17.10
N ASP A 84 -2.95 5.94 16.18
CA ASP A 84 -4.14 6.51 15.55
C ASP A 84 -4.86 5.46 14.71
N PHE A 85 -4.12 4.64 13.96
CA PHE A 85 -4.69 3.49 13.25
C PHE A 85 -5.40 2.50 14.19
N ARG A 86 -4.76 2.12 15.31
CA ARG A 86 -5.40 1.24 16.30
C ARG A 86 -6.66 1.86 16.91
N HIS A 87 -6.67 3.16 17.14
CA HIS A 87 -7.84 3.87 17.65
C HIS A 87 -8.97 3.85 16.62
N PHE A 88 -8.67 4.16 15.36
CA PHE A 88 -9.63 4.03 14.25
C PHE A 88 -10.22 2.62 14.17
N VAL A 89 -9.41 1.56 14.24
CA VAL A 89 -9.90 0.17 14.21
C VAL A 89 -10.84 -0.11 15.39
N ALA A 90 -10.52 0.40 16.59
CA ALA A 90 -11.39 0.24 17.75
C ALA A 90 -12.74 0.96 17.58
N GLU A 91 -12.71 2.19 17.05
CA GLU A 91 -13.91 3.00 16.79
C GLU A 91 -14.78 2.44 15.65
N ALA A 92 -14.17 1.84 14.63
CA ALA A 92 -14.92 1.11 13.59
C ALA A 92 -15.59 -0.14 14.20
N HIS A 93 -14.85 -0.92 14.99
CA HIS A 93 -15.38 -2.14 15.61
C HIS A 93 -16.46 -1.87 16.67
N SER A 94 -16.46 -0.70 17.32
CA SER A 94 -17.52 -0.31 18.26
C SER A 94 -18.85 -0.12 17.51
N ARG A 95 -18.79 0.38 16.27
CA ARG A 95 -19.90 0.56 15.31
C ARG A 95 -20.24 -0.68 14.48
N ASN A 96 -19.68 -1.84 14.82
CA ASN A 96 -19.84 -3.08 14.06
C ASN A 96 -19.34 -3.01 12.61
N ILE A 97 -18.41 -2.09 12.33
CA ILE A 97 -17.75 -1.92 11.03
C ILE A 97 -16.40 -2.64 11.07
N ARG A 98 -16.17 -3.56 10.13
CA ARG A 98 -14.87 -4.24 9.96
C ARG A 98 -13.91 -3.36 9.16
N VAL A 99 -12.61 -3.56 9.38
CA VAL A 99 -11.56 -2.85 8.64
C VAL A 99 -10.76 -3.86 7.81
N VAL A 100 -10.63 -3.58 6.52
CA VAL A 100 -9.76 -4.30 5.58
C VAL A 100 -8.74 -3.31 5.01
N THR A 101 -7.54 -3.79 4.70
CA THR A 101 -6.46 -2.98 4.11
C THR A 101 -5.82 -3.71 2.94
N GLU A 102 -5.12 -2.96 2.11
CA GLU A 102 -4.29 -3.47 1.02
C GLU A 102 -3.15 -4.37 1.50
N LEU A 103 -2.77 -5.33 0.65
CA LEU A 103 -1.55 -6.09 0.80
C LEU A 103 -0.79 -6.14 -0.55
N VAL A 104 0.00 -5.10 -0.80
CA VAL A 104 0.79 -4.97 -2.03
C VAL A 104 2.09 -5.77 -1.90
N ILE A 105 2.11 -7.02 -2.37
CA ILE A 105 3.28 -7.92 -2.22
C ILE A 105 3.95 -8.27 -3.55
N ASN A 106 3.40 -7.80 -4.68
CA ASN A 106 4.00 -8.02 -5.99
C ASN A 106 5.28 -7.20 -6.20
N HIS A 107 5.35 -6.02 -5.58
CA HIS A 107 6.48 -5.08 -5.71
C HIS A 107 6.63 -4.26 -4.42
N THR A 108 7.76 -3.59 -4.27
CA THR A 108 8.02 -2.58 -3.24
C THR A 108 8.53 -1.31 -3.92
N SER A 109 8.58 -0.19 -3.19
CA SER A 109 9.38 0.96 -3.59
C SER A 109 10.85 0.59 -3.77
N ASP A 110 11.55 1.28 -4.68
CA ASP A 110 13.00 1.25 -4.80
C ASP A 110 13.71 1.80 -3.55
N GLN A 111 13.03 2.57 -2.71
CA GLN A 111 13.51 3.02 -1.41
C GLN A 111 13.34 1.96 -0.30
N HIS A 112 12.59 0.88 -0.54
CA HIS A 112 12.40 -0.18 0.44
C HIS A 112 13.76 -0.79 0.85
N PRO A 113 14.01 -1.07 2.16
CA PRO A 113 15.28 -1.63 2.62
C PRO A 113 15.71 -2.92 1.90
N TRP A 114 14.74 -3.72 1.45
CA TRP A 114 15.00 -4.92 0.65
C TRP A 114 15.61 -4.58 -0.71
N PHE A 115 15.07 -3.63 -1.47
CA PHE A 115 15.62 -3.24 -2.77
C PHE A 115 17.01 -2.63 -2.61
N GLN A 116 17.16 -1.76 -1.60
CA GLN A 116 18.44 -1.15 -1.25
C GLN A 116 19.50 -2.21 -0.89
N LYS A 117 19.10 -3.29 -0.21
CA LYS A 117 20.00 -4.42 0.05
C LYS A 117 20.30 -5.22 -1.22
N ALA A 118 19.28 -5.53 -2.02
CA ALA A 118 19.39 -6.33 -3.24
C ALA A 118 20.31 -5.70 -4.29
N ARG A 119 20.17 -4.39 -4.54
CA ARG A 119 20.98 -3.67 -5.53
C ARG A 119 22.48 -3.62 -5.20
N ARG A 120 22.84 -3.75 -3.92
CA ARG A 120 24.23 -3.79 -3.43
C ARG A 120 24.74 -5.22 -3.18
N ALA A 121 23.87 -6.22 -3.27
CA ALA A 121 24.22 -7.60 -3.00
C ALA A 121 24.86 -8.27 -4.22
N LYS A 122 25.74 -9.25 -3.97
CA LYS A 122 26.38 -10.03 -5.04
C LYS A 122 25.34 -10.84 -5.83
N PRO A 123 25.51 -10.99 -7.16
CA PRO A 123 24.70 -11.91 -7.96
C PRO A 123 24.62 -13.32 -7.35
N GLY A 124 23.41 -13.92 -7.36
CA GLY A 124 23.15 -15.26 -6.81
C GLY A 124 23.04 -15.34 -5.28
N SER A 125 23.03 -14.19 -4.58
CA SER A 125 22.77 -14.17 -3.14
C SER A 125 21.28 -14.06 -2.84
N ALA A 126 20.82 -14.62 -1.72
CA ALA A 126 19.42 -14.53 -1.31
C ALA A 126 18.88 -13.09 -1.21
N ALA A 127 19.74 -12.13 -0.88
CA ALA A 127 19.36 -10.72 -0.87
C ALA A 127 19.18 -10.15 -2.28
N ARG A 128 20.00 -10.57 -3.25
CA ARG A 128 19.87 -10.19 -4.66
C ARG A 128 18.59 -10.76 -5.25
N ASP A 129 18.35 -12.04 -5.01
CA ASP A 129 17.27 -12.83 -5.61
C ASP A 129 15.88 -12.50 -5.05
N PHE A 130 15.82 -11.56 -4.10
CA PHE A 130 14.57 -10.96 -3.63
C PHE A 130 13.89 -10.10 -4.71
N TYR A 131 14.64 -9.67 -5.72
CA TYR A 131 14.15 -8.96 -6.91
C TYR A 131 14.64 -9.67 -8.17
N VAL A 132 14.00 -9.36 -9.30
CA VAL A 132 14.31 -9.98 -10.57
C VAL A 132 15.29 -9.10 -11.35
N TRP A 133 16.47 -9.66 -11.64
CA TRP A 133 17.57 -8.98 -12.33
C TRP A 133 17.90 -9.62 -13.67
N SER A 134 18.51 -8.83 -14.57
CA SER A 134 18.99 -9.29 -15.88
C SER A 134 20.13 -8.42 -16.39
N ASP A 135 21.03 -8.98 -17.18
CA ASP A 135 22.09 -8.23 -17.86
C ASP A 135 21.59 -7.53 -19.13
N SER A 136 20.43 -7.96 -19.67
CA SER A 136 19.73 -7.32 -20.79
C SER A 136 18.24 -7.12 -20.50
N PRO A 137 17.57 -6.16 -21.18
CA PRO A 137 16.14 -5.92 -21.01
C PRO A 137 15.25 -6.87 -21.82
N ASP A 138 15.80 -7.92 -22.43
CA ASP A 138 15.07 -8.76 -23.40
C ASP A 138 14.27 -9.90 -22.76
N ARG A 139 14.53 -10.19 -21.47
CA ARG A 139 13.79 -11.20 -20.72
C ARG A 139 12.31 -10.80 -20.63
N TYR A 140 11.42 -11.77 -20.71
CA TYR A 140 9.96 -11.55 -20.66
C TYR A 140 9.40 -10.60 -21.74
N SER A 141 10.03 -10.53 -22.93
CA SER A 141 9.62 -9.66 -24.05
C SER A 141 8.16 -9.79 -24.50
N GLY A 142 7.52 -10.94 -24.25
CA GLY A 142 6.08 -11.13 -24.50
C GLY A 142 5.16 -10.45 -23.49
N THR A 143 5.69 -9.89 -22.41
CA THR A 143 4.90 -9.24 -21.37
C THR A 143 4.61 -7.79 -21.74
N ARG A 144 3.33 -7.44 -21.79
CA ARG A 144 2.88 -6.08 -22.08
C ARG A 144 3.42 -5.09 -21.05
N ILE A 145 3.81 -3.90 -21.50
CA ILE A 145 3.99 -2.72 -20.66
C ILE A 145 2.60 -2.18 -20.31
N ILE A 146 2.35 -1.92 -19.03
CA ILE A 146 1.02 -1.51 -18.57
C ILE A 146 0.76 -0.04 -18.95
N PHE A 147 1.72 0.83 -18.65
CA PHE A 147 1.66 2.27 -18.88
C PHE A 147 2.47 2.69 -20.10
N LEU A 148 1.93 2.45 -21.29
CA LEU A 148 2.61 2.77 -22.56
C LEU A 148 2.87 4.28 -22.75
N ASP A 149 2.12 5.13 -22.03
CA ASP A 149 2.24 6.58 -22.13
C ASP A 149 3.40 7.15 -21.29
N THR A 150 3.89 6.39 -20.30
CA THR A 150 4.93 6.84 -19.36
C THR A 150 6.15 5.93 -19.33
N GLU A 151 6.00 4.66 -19.67
CA GLU A 151 7.07 3.65 -19.62
C GLU A 151 7.35 3.07 -21.01
N THR A 152 8.64 2.95 -21.33
CA THR A 152 9.10 2.35 -22.59
C THR A 152 9.54 0.90 -22.45
N SER A 153 9.66 0.42 -21.22
CA SER A 153 10.20 -0.89 -20.87
C SER A 153 9.69 -1.35 -19.49
N ASN A 154 9.62 -2.66 -19.28
CA ASN A 154 9.44 -3.27 -17.95
C ASN A 154 10.79 -3.56 -17.25
N TRP A 155 11.88 -3.07 -17.83
CA TRP A 155 13.24 -3.21 -17.33
C TRP A 155 13.91 -1.84 -17.24
N THR A 156 14.46 -1.54 -16.07
CA THR A 156 15.22 -0.31 -15.82
C THR A 156 16.64 -0.66 -15.38
N TRP A 157 17.64 0.02 -15.95
CA TRP A 157 19.04 -0.14 -15.57
C TRP A 157 19.31 0.47 -14.19
N ASP A 158 19.87 -0.31 -13.27
CA ASP A 158 20.35 0.17 -11.98
C ASP A 158 21.89 0.33 -11.99
N PRO A 159 22.43 1.56 -11.83
CA PRO A 159 23.86 1.82 -11.95
C PRO A 159 24.69 1.27 -10.78
N VAL A 160 24.07 0.96 -9.63
CA VAL A 160 24.76 0.38 -8.46
C VAL A 160 24.88 -1.13 -8.62
N ALA A 161 23.80 -1.75 -9.07
CA ALA A 161 23.73 -3.18 -9.35
C ALA A 161 24.44 -3.58 -10.65
N GLN A 162 24.70 -2.60 -11.53
CA GLN A 162 25.15 -2.79 -12.92
C GLN A 162 24.35 -3.88 -13.65
N ALA A 163 23.03 -3.83 -13.49
CA ALA A 163 22.09 -4.76 -14.10
C ALA A 163 20.72 -4.08 -14.24
N PHE A 164 19.88 -4.63 -15.11
CA PHE A 164 18.47 -4.25 -15.19
C PHE A 164 17.68 -4.93 -14.07
N PHE A 165 16.74 -4.22 -13.47
CA PHE A 165 15.70 -4.80 -12.62
C PHE A 165 14.35 -4.76 -13.33
N TRP A 166 13.54 -5.79 -13.07
CA TRP A 166 12.19 -5.90 -13.61
C TRP A 166 11.18 -5.11 -12.77
N HIS A 167 10.29 -4.39 -13.43
CA HIS A 167 9.14 -3.72 -12.84
C HIS A 167 7.93 -3.80 -13.79
N ARG A 168 6.73 -3.59 -13.24
CA ARG A 168 5.46 -3.62 -14.01
C ARG A 168 4.71 -2.29 -13.98
N PHE A 169 5.08 -1.45 -13.01
CA PHE A 169 4.55 -0.14 -12.71
C PHE A 169 5.74 0.81 -12.57
#